data_AF-A0A7H8S1I2-F1
#
_entry.id   AF-A0A7H8S1I2-F1
#
_cell.length_a   1.000
_cell.length_b   1.000
_cell.length_c   1.000
_cell.angle_alpha   90.00
_cell.angle_beta   90.00
_cell.angle_gamma   90.00
#
_symmetry.space_group_name_H-M   'P 1'
#
loop_
_entity.id
_entity.type
_entity.pdbx_description
1 polymer ?
#
loop_
_entity_poly.entity_id
_entity_poly.type
_entity_poly.pdbx_seq_one_letter_code
_entity_poly.pdbx_strand_id
1 'polypeptide(L)'
;MKKIDAQTAKVLEDIIQDNDELFEFNGRQYKIVALDNKDDTETTVAEDVEKYPELKQKLRQAKKDIEEENYFTSDEMKEKIRNGQV
;
A
#
# COMPACT_ATOMS: atom_id res chain seq x y z
N MET A 1 -24.14 4.06 -1.04
CA MET A 1 -22.97 4.89 -0.71
C MET A 1 -23.45 6.14 0.02
N LYS A 2 -22.90 6.45 1.20
CA LYS A 2 -23.21 7.70 1.91
C LYS A 2 -22.53 8.84 1.17
N LYS A 3 -23.26 9.89 0.80
CA LYS A 3 -22.72 11.10 0.17
C LYS A 3 -22.25 12.03 1.28
N ILE A 4 -20.99 12.44 1.22
CA ILE A 4 -20.46 13.51 2.07
C ILE A 4 -20.68 14.82 1.30
N ASP A 5 -21.18 15.86 1.96
CA ASP A 5 -21.35 17.17 1.32
C ASP A 5 -19.98 17.84 1.08
N ALA A 6 -19.93 18.80 0.15
CA ALA A 6 -18.69 19.46 -0.26
C ALA A 6 -18.00 20.24 0.87
N GLN A 7 -18.76 20.73 1.86
CA GLN A 7 -18.19 21.46 3.00
C GLN A 7 -17.53 20.49 3.97
N THR A 8 -18.20 19.37 4.26
CA THR A 8 -17.65 18.30 5.10
C THR A 8 -16.39 17.68 4.48
N ALA A 9 -16.33 17.52 3.15
CA ALA A 9 -15.11 17.05 2.48
C ALA A 9 -13.93 18.02 2.67
N LYS A 10 -14.17 19.33 2.54
CA LYS A 10 -13.13 20.35 2.72
C LYS A 10 -12.62 20.44 4.16
N VAL A 11 -13.53 20.33 5.15
CA VAL A 11 -13.15 20.31 6.57
C VAL A 11 -12.27 19.09 6.88
N LEU A 12 -12.56 17.93 6.29
CA LEU A 12 -11.70 16.76 6.44
C LEU A 12 -10.33 16.94 5.77
N GLU A 13 -10.27 17.59 4.60
CA GLU A 13 -8.99 17.93 3.95
C GLU A 13 -8.14 18.86 4.81
N ASP A 14 -8.74 19.93 5.35
CA ASP A 14 -8.04 20.90 6.20
C ASP A 14 -7.52 20.22 7.49
N ILE A 15 -8.35 19.37 8.14
CA ILE A 15 -7.96 18.61 9.33
C ILE A 15 -6.77 17.67 9.05
N ILE A 16 -6.78 16.98 7.90
CA ILE A 16 -5.69 16.09 7.49
C ILE A 16 -4.42 16.88 7.19
N GLN A 17 -4.53 18.03 6.52
CA GLN A 17 -3.37 18.88 6.18
C GLN A 17 -2.71 19.51 7.41
N ASP A 18 -3.52 19.92 8.39
CA ASP A 18 -3.04 20.59 9.60
C ASP A 18 -2.52 19.60 10.67
N ASN A 19 -2.53 18.29 10.40
CA ASN A 19 -2.23 17.21 11.35
C ASN A 19 -3.06 17.28 12.64
N ASP A 20 -4.25 17.87 12.57
CA ASP A 20 -5.09 18.10 13.74
C ASP A 20 -5.96 16.87 13.98
N GLU A 21 -5.40 15.83 14.60
CA GLU A 21 -6.03 14.51 14.64
C GLU A 21 -7.36 14.46 15.44
N LEU A 22 -7.79 15.54 16.09
CA LEU A 22 -8.93 15.58 17.00
C LEU A 22 -9.99 16.60 16.56
N PHE A 23 -11.23 16.15 16.34
CA PHE A 23 -12.36 17.03 16.07
C PHE A 23 -13.58 16.69 16.92
N GLU A 24 -14.44 17.68 17.17
CA GLU A 24 -15.70 17.48 17.90
C GLU A 24 -16.88 17.39 16.93
N PHE A 25 -17.73 16.38 17.12
CA PHE A 25 -18.99 16.23 16.38
C PHE A 25 -20.09 15.78 17.35
N ASN A 26 -21.20 16.52 17.42
CA ASN A 26 -22.30 16.27 18.36
C ASN A 26 -21.87 16.16 19.83
N GLY A 27 -20.95 17.01 20.29
CA GLY A 27 -20.46 17.01 21.69
C GLY A 27 -19.58 15.81 22.04
N ARG A 28 -19.13 15.04 21.04
CA ARG A 28 -18.18 13.92 21.20
C ARG A 28 -16.90 14.23 20.44
N GLN A 29 -15.78 13.97 21.08
CA GLN A 29 -14.48 14.04 20.43
C GLN A 29 -14.22 12.78 19.61
N TYR A 30 -13.75 12.97 18.39
CA TYR A 30 -13.36 11.93 17.45
C TYR A 30 -11.91 12.14 17.05
N LYS A 31 -11.16 11.03 16.96
CA LYS A 31 -9.82 11.03 16.39
C LYS A 31 -9.89 10.63 14.92
N ILE A 32 -9.38 11.46 14.01
CA ILE A 32 -9.09 11.04 12.64
C ILE A 32 -7.78 10.26 12.68
N VAL A 33 -7.86 8.99 12.33
CA VAL A 33 -6.69 8.16 12.04
C VAL A 33 -6.76 7.88 10.56
N ALA A 34 -5.89 8.54 9.79
CA ALA A 34 -5.70 8.19 8.40
C ALA A 34 -4.99 6.83 8.35
N LEU A 35 -5.73 5.80 7.91
CA LEU A 35 -5.22 4.43 7.76
C LEU A 35 -4.28 4.28 6.55
N ASP A 36 -4.29 5.28 5.69
CA ASP A 36 -3.49 5.39 4.46
C ASP A 36 -2.78 6.74 4.46
N ASN A 37 -2.21 7.10 5.63
CA ASN A 37 -1.23 8.16 5.66
C ASN A 37 -0.06 7.71 4.78
N LYS A 38 0.18 8.45 3.70
CA LYS A 38 1.44 8.41 2.94
C LYS A 38 2.69 8.63 3.83
N ASP A 39 2.52 8.91 5.13
CA ASP A 39 3.54 8.95 6.17
C ASP A 39 3.99 7.58 6.71
N ASP A 40 3.35 6.47 6.34
CA ASP A 40 4.10 5.21 6.20
C ASP A 40 4.87 5.33 4.87
N THR A 41 5.93 6.15 4.93
CA THR A 41 6.78 6.65 3.85
C THR A 41 6.73 5.74 2.62
N GLU A 42 6.05 6.19 1.56
CA GLU A 42 6.18 5.55 0.25
C GLU A 42 7.67 5.48 -0.10
N THR A 43 8.26 4.31 0.03
CA THR A 43 9.65 4.09 -0.33
C THR A 43 9.74 3.80 -1.82
N THR A 44 10.76 4.36 -2.44
CA THR A 44 11.13 3.98 -3.80
C THR A 44 11.73 2.58 -3.78
N VAL A 45 11.64 1.87 -4.91
CA VAL A 45 12.33 0.59 -5.10
C VAL A 45 13.83 0.71 -4.81
N ALA A 46 14.44 1.88 -5.05
CA ALA A 46 15.84 2.13 -4.77
C ALA A 46 16.13 2.15 -3.25
N GLU A 47 15.31 2.88 -2.48
CA GLU A 47 15.43 2.96 -1.02
C GLU A 47 15.22 1.59 -0.36
N ASP A 48 14.24 0.82 -0.84
CA ASP A 48 14.00 -0.54 -0.33
C ASP A 48 15.18 -1.48 -0.63
N VAL A 49 15.77 -1.39 -1.81
CA VAL A 49 16.94 -2.22 -2.19
C VAL A 49 18.19 -1.82 -1.40
N GLU A 50 18.34 -0.54 -1.05
CA GLU A 50 19.41 -0.07 -0.17
C GLU A 50 19.24 -0.57 1.26
N LYS A 51 18.01 -0.49 1.77
CA LYS A 51 17.64 -0.93 3.12
C LYS A 51 17.65 -2.46 3.28
N TYR A 52 17.30 -3.19 2.22
CA TYR A 52 17.18 -4.66 2.19
C TYR A 52 18.00 -5.26 1.03
N PRO A 53 19.31 -5.53 1.23
CA PRO A 53 20.20 -6.01 0.19
C PRO A 53 19.75 -7.32 -0.50
N GLU A 54 18.97 -8.15 0.18
CA GLU A 54 18.39 -9.37 -0.38
C GLU A 54 17.40 -9.10 -1.52
N LEU A 55 16.74 -7.93 -1.52
CA LEU A 55 15.86 -7.52 -2.63
C LEU A 55 16.65 -7.35 -3.91
N LYS A 56 17.90 -6.88 -3.83
CA LYS A 56 18.79 -6.78 -5.00
C LYS A 56 19.01 -8.14 -5.66
N GLN A 57 19.21 -9.19 -4.86
CA GLN A 57 19.41 -10.54 -5.37
C GLN A 57 18.11 -11.10 -5.96
N LYS A 58 16.97 -10.91 -5.27
CA LYS A 58 15.66 -11.35 -5.77
C LYS A 58 15.30 -10.67 -7.09
N LEU A 59 15.53 -9.37 -7.23
CA LEU A 59 15.26 -8.63 -8.47
C LEU A 59 16.15 -9.09 -9.63
N ARG A 60 17.43 -9.39 -9.36
CA ARG A 60 18.34 -9.96 -10.38
C ARG A 60 17.88 -11.35 -10.83
N GLN A 61 17.45 -12.19 -9.88
CA GLN A 61 16.93 -13.51 -10.20
C GLN A 61 15.63 -13.40 -11.00
N ALA A 62 14.68 -12.56 -10.58
CA ALA A 62 13.44 -12.32 -11.29
C ALA A 62 13.66 -11.82 -12.73
N LYS A 63 14.65 -10.94 -12.94
CA LYS A 63 15.02 -10.50 -14.30
C LYS A 63 15.51 -11.68 -15.15
N LYS A 64 16.39 -12.52 -14.59
CA LYS A 64 16.89 -13.72 -15.27
C LYS A 64 15.74 -14.70 -15.58
N ASP A 65 14.84 -14.92 -14.63
CA ASP A 65 13.69 -15.78 -14.81
C ASP A 65 12.77 -15.29 -15.94
N ILE A 66 12.61 -13.97 -16.10
CA ILE A 66 11.86 -13.39 -17.23
C ILE A 66 12.59 -13.63 -18.56
N GLU A 67 13.91 -13.44 -18.60
CA GLU A 67 14.74 -13.65 -19.81
C GLU A 67 14.78 -15.12 -20.24
N GLU A 68 14.74 -16.05 -19.28
CA GLU A 68 14.75 -17.50 -19.51
C GLU A 68 13.33 -18.10 -19.60
N GLU A 69 12.27 -17.27 -19.65
CA GLU A 69 10.86 -17.68 -19.67
C GLU A 69 10.46 -18.60 -18.49
N ASN A 70 11.17 -18.51 -17.37
CA ASN A 70 10.93 -19.23 -16.11
C ASN A 70 9.94 -18.47 -15.20
N TYR A 71 8.76 -18.15 -15.72
CA TYR A 71 7.68 -17.52 -14.95
C TYR A 71 6.36 -18.27 -15.13
N PHE A 72 5.44 -18.07 -14.20
CA PHE A 72 4.09 -18.63 -14.26
C PHE A 72 3.08 -17.50 -14.29
N THR A 73 2.07 -17.64 -15.14
CA THR A 73 0.87 -16.82 -15.05
C THR A 73 0.12 -17.11 -13.75
N SER A 74 -0.78 -16.20 -13.38
CA SER A 74 -1.59 -16.38 -12.17
C SER A 74 -2.43 -17.67 -12.19
N ASP A 75 -2.90 -18.10 -13.35
CA ASP A 75 -3.74 -19.30 -13.45
C ASP A 75 -2.92 -20.60 -13.39
N GLU A 76 -1.74 -20.65 -14.02
CA GLU A 76 -0.79 -21.75 -13.89
C GLU A 76 -0.34 -21.92 -12.44
N MET A 77 -0.06 -20.82 -11.74
CA MET A 77 0.32 -20.87 -10.33
C MET A 77 -0.81 -21.40 -9.44
N LYS A 78 -2.06 -20.98 -9.67
CA LYS A 78 -3.23 -21.51 -8.95
C LYS A 78 -3.42 -23.01 -9.19
N GLU A 79 -3.14 -23.50 -10.40
CA GLU A 79 -3.21 -24.92 -10.71
C GLU A 79 -2.10 -25.70 -9.99
N LYS A 80 -0.86 -25.22 -10.04
CA LYS A 80 0.26 -25.83 -9.32
C LYS A 80 0.03 -25.94 -7.82
N ILE A 81 -0.52 -24.89 -7.20
CA ILE A 81 -0.88 -24.90 -5.78
C ILE A 81 -1.98 -25.94 -5.51
N ARG A 82 -3.03 -25.98 -6.34
CA ARG A 82 -4.11 -26.97 -6.22
C ARG A 82 -3.61 -28.41 -6.35
N ASN A 83 -2.57 -28.62 -7.15
CA ASN A 83 -1.94 -29.91 -7.39
C ASN A 83 -0.81 -30.24 -6.40
N GLY A 84 -0.52 -29.38 -5.41
CA GLY A 84 0.52 -29.60 -4.40
C GLY A 84 1.96 -29.58 -4.95
N GLN A 85 2.18 -28.87 -6.06
CA GLN A 85 3.48 -28.77 -6.73
C GLN A 85 4.32 -27.58 -6.25
N VAL A 86 3.82 -26.85 -5.24
CA VAL A 86 4.43 -25.70 -4.57
C VAL A 86 4.24 -25.87 -3.07
#